data_AF-A0A9P7W367-F1
#
_entry.id   AF-A0A9P7W367-F1
#
_cell.length_a   1.000
_cell.length_b   1.000
_cell.length_c   1.000
_cell.angle_alpha   90.00
_cell.angle_beta   90.00
_cell.angle_gamma   90.00
#
_symmetry.space_group_name_H-M   'P 1'
#
loop_
_entity.id
_entity.type
_entity.pdbx_description
1 polymer ?
#
loop_
_entity_poly.entity_id
_entity_poly.type
_entity_poly.pdbx_seq_one_letter_code
_entity_poly.pdbx_strand_id
1 'polypeptide(L)'
;MLFSFFLVSIPIVLAQQHNAEPTVDGSCDDGWQSFPNVTDATAYPNWIIDEELGAYMPVYQTTGLNASEVTRAVIILHGKERTCWTDWNAANNALYNATYDDSTIERDEISILSPCFFDEDDLEAGAAQDGQLLWGKRTWMSGHRNVAPDSISDFSSFDVLDALVDYYMNTTLYPNLKVVVVAGHSAGGQMSQRYAALRISTENDDQLHFWIANPASLLWLTSDRPVPNDDCKGFDRYKYGLASKYPAYATANARVLGREGIIERYNGRTLNYAWGLKDNGDGDTRCQAMTQGSTHLKRGKNFVSMLEDMGGIPNLTTIDWVPKVRHDTEKMMASDAGVDKLFRYMGNSTDA
;
A
#
# COMPACT_ATOMS: atom_id res chain seq x y z
N MET A 1 61.63 -10.47 -0.41
CA MET A 1 60.71 -9.55 -1.12
C MET A 1 59.30 -10.06 -0.89
N LEU A 2 58.58 -9.49 0.08
CA LEU A 2 57.13 -9.71 0.22
C LEU A 2 56.42 -8.71 -0.69
N PHE A 3 55.61 -9.19 -1.62
CA PHE A 3 54.70 -8.36 -2.40
C PHE A 3 53.43 -8.14 -1.57
N SER A 4 53.22 -6.90 -1.11
CA SER A 4 51.98 -6.46 -0.50
C SER A 4 51.00 -6.13 -1.61
N PHE A 5 49.94 -6.93 -1.77
CA PHE A 5 48.82 -6.59 -2.64
C PHE A 5 47.96 -5.53 -1.95
N PHE A 6 48.01 -4.30 -2.44
CA PHE A 6 47.01 -3.29 -2.12
C PHE A 6 45.73 -3.64 -2.90
N LEU A 7 44.69 -4.07 -2.18
CA LEU A 7 43.32 -4.07 -2.69
C LEU A 7 42.91 -2.62 -2.88
N VAL A 8 42.90 -2.17 -4.13
CA VAL A 8 42.30 -0.89 -4.52
C VAL A 8 40.79 -1.09 -4.41
N SER A 9 40.19 -0.53 -3.36
CA SER A 9 38.73 -0.38 -3.29
C SER A 9 38.33 0.56 -4.42
N ILE A 10 37.69 0.01 -5.45
CA ILE A 10 37.08 0.81 -6.51
C ILE A 10 35.86 1.46 -5.85
N PRO A 11 35.77 2.81 -5.78
CA PRO A 11 34.56 3.44 -5.31
C PRO A 11 33.44 3.02 -6.25
N ILE A 12 32.44 2.33 -5.71
CA ILE A 12 31.20 2.06 -6.44
C ILE A 12 30.59 3.43 -6.68
N VAL A 13 30.70 3.91 -7.92
CA VAL A 13 29.93 5.06 -8.36
C VAL A 13 28.49 4.55 -8.43
N LEU A 14 27.70 4.85 -7.40
CA LEU A 14 26.25 4.73 -7.49
C LEU A 14 25.85 5.60 -8.69
N ALA A 15 25.34 4.99 -9.75
CA ALA A 15 24.72 5.72 -10.84
C ALA A 15 23.23 5.78 -10.55
N GLN A 16 22.59 6.87 -10.96
CA GLN A 16 21.14 6.92 -11.01
C GLN A 16 20.65 5.75 -11.89
N GLN A 17 19.97 4.78 -11.28
CA GLN A 17 19.47 3.59 -11.96
C GLN A 17 17.96 3.71 -12.14
N HIS A 18 17.52 3.42 -13.36
CA HIS A 18 16.11 3.33 -13.71
C HIS A 18 15.89 2.02 -14.44
N ASN A 19 15.15 1.12 -13.81
CA ASN A 19 14.75 -0.15 -14.38
C ASN A 19 13.52 0.07 -15.27
N ALA A 20 13.64 -0.36 -16.51
CA ALA A 20 12.54 -0.33 -17.46
C ALA A 20 11.37 -1.18 -16.96
N GLU A 21 10.16 -0.69 -17.22
CA GLU A 21 8.92 -1.37 -16.84
C GLU A 21 8.78 -2.69 -17.63
N PRO A 22 8.45 -3.82 -16.97
CA PRO A 22 8.10 -5.05 -17.67
C PRO A 22 6.94 -4.84 -18.64
N THR A 23 7.11 -5.29 -19.88
CA THR A 23 6.01 -5.32 -20.86
C THR A 23 5.27 -6.64 -20.72
N VAL A 24 3.97 -6.56 -20.40
CA VAL A 24 3.10 -7.72 -20.23
C VAL A 24 1.88 -7.54 -21.13
N ASP A 25 1.56 -8.57 -21.92
CA ASP A 25 0.36 -8.57 -22.75
C ASP A 25 -0.91 -8.71 -21.88
N GLY A 26 -2.02 -8.16 -22.35
CA GLY A 26 -3.29 -8.14 -21.63
C GLY A 26 -3.72 -6.74 -21.21
N SER A 27 -4.70 -6.66 -20.31
CA SER A 27 -5.24 -5.40 -19.81
C SER A 27 -5.88 -5.56 -18.43
N CYS A 28 -6.14 -4.45 -17.75
CA CYS A 28 -6.92 -4.48 -16.50
C CYS A 28 -8.35 -5.01 -16.67
N ASP A 29 -8.92 -4.96 -17.88
CA ASP A 29 -10.31 -5.37 -18.11
C ASP A 29 -10.43 -6.83 -18.58
N ASP A 30 -9.40 -7.35 -19.27
CA ASP A 30 -9.35 -8.70 -19.84
C ASP A 30 -8.33 -9.63 -19.15
N GLY A 31 -7.65 -9.13 -18.12
CA GLY A 31 -6.60 -9.83 -17.39
C GLY A 31 -5.22 -9.73 -18.05
N TRP A 32 -4.18 -9.95 -17.23
CA TRP A 32 -2.79 -10.00 -17.70
C TRP A 32 -2.38 -11.42 -18.08
N GLN A 33 -1.55 -11.54 -19.12
CA GLN A 33 -1.20 -12.85 -19.70
C GLN A 33 0.00 -13.54 -19.04
N SER A 34 0.73 -12.84 -18.17
CA SER A 34 1.87 -13.43 -17.48
C SER A 34 2.22 -12.70 -16.19
N PHE A 35 2.88 -13.41 -15.28
CA PHE A 35 3.57 -12.87 -14.12
C PHE A 35 5.05 -12.65 -14.47
N PRO A 36 5.48 -11.41 -14.78
CA PRO A 36 6.78 -11.17 -15.41
C PRO A 36 7.97 -11.30 -14.43
N ASN A 37 9.19 -11.38 -14.96
CA ASN A 37 10.37 -11.10 -14.15
C ASN A 37 10.54 -9.58 -13.98
N VAL A 38 11.00 -9.17 -12.80
CA VAL A 38 11.28 -7.76 -12.48
C VAL A 38 12.69 -7.66 -11.95
N THR A 39 13.47 -6.72 -12.48
CA THR A 39 14.86 -6.50 -12.06
C THR A 39 14.91 -6.19 -10.56
N ASP A 40 15.82 -6.86 -9.84
CA ASP A 40 16.02 -6.77 -8.38
C ASP A 40 14.89 -7.33 -7.51
N ALA A 41 13.86 -7.93 -8.10
CA ALA A 41 12.81 -8.64 -7.38
C ALA A 41 12.96 -10.16 -7.55
N THR A 42 12.78 -10.90 -6.46
CA THR A 42 12.44 -12.31 -6.52
C THR A 42 10.93 -12.45 -6.66
N ALA A 43 10.49 -13.16 -7.70
CA ALA A 43 9.10 -13.52 -7.91
C ALA A 43 8.76 -14.79 -7.13
N TYR A 44 7.77 -14.73 -6.24
CA TYR A 44 7.24 -15.87 -5.51
C TYR A 44 5.80 -16.12 -5.96
N PRO A 45 5.58 -16.98 -6.98
CA PRO A 45 4.23 -17.20 -7.50
C PRO A 45 3.29 -17.87 -6.49
N ASN A 46 3.86 -18.66 -5.57
CA ASN A 46 3.11 -19.49 -4.62
C ASN A 46 3.47 -19.13 -3.17
N TRP A 47 3.49 -17.84 -2.82
CA TRP A 47 3.80 -17.42 -1.45
C TRP A 47 2.68 -17.85 -0.52
N ILE A 48 3.00 -18.66 0.49
CA ILE A 48 2.02 -19.13 1.45
C ILE A 48 1.64 -17.98 2.39
N ILE A 49 0.35 -17.65 2.41
CA ILE A 49 -0.26 -16.66 3.29
C ILE A 49 -0.78 -17.33 4.55
N ASP A 50 -1.35 -18.53 4.42
CA ASP A 50 -1.87 -19.32 5.54
C ASP A 50 -1.56 -20.81 5.29
N GLU A 51 -0.69 -21.38 6.13
CA GLU A 51 -0.25 -22.78 6.03
C GLU A 51 -1.37 -23.78 6.35
N GLU A 52 -2.27 -23.45 7.28
CA GLU A 52 -3.35 -24.35 7.72
C GLU A 52 -4.41 -24.49 6.63
N LEU A 53 -4.75 -23.38 5.98
CA LEU A 53 -5.70 -23.33 4.88
C LEU A 53 -5.08 -23.67 3.53
N GLY A 54 -3.75 -23.74 3.44
CA GLY A 54 -3.03 -23.84 2.17
C GLY A 54 -3.26 -22.62 1.28
N ALA A 55 -3.56 -21.46 1.87
CA ALA A 55 -3.85 -20.23 1.15
C ALA A 55 -2.55 -19.60 0.66
N TYR A 56 -2.49 -19.28 -0.63
CA TYR A 56 -1.30 -18.70 -1.22
C TYR A 56 -1.65 -17.68 -2.31
N MET A 57 -0.71 -16.79 -2.60
CA MET A 57 -0.83 -15.82 -3.70
C MET A 57 0.55 -15.41 -4.24
N PRO A 58 0.62 -14.84 -5.45
CA PRO A 58 1.86 -14.28 -5.96
C PRO A 58 2.28 -13.01 -5.23
N VAL A 59 3.58 -12.92 -4.92
CA VAL A 59 4.22 -11.69 -4.42
C VAL A 59 5.57 -11.46 -5.11
N TYR A 60 6.00 -10.20 -5.18
CA TYR A 60 7.40 -9.84 -5.41
C TYR A 60 8.04 -9.41 -4.10
N GLN A 61 9.30 -9.77 -3.87
CA GLN A 61 10.10 -9.24 -2.76
C GLN A 61 11.50 -8.86 -3.28
N THR A 62 12.13 -7.84 -2.70
CA THR A 62 13.55 -7.53 -2.96
C THR A 62 14.42 -8.79 -2.93
N THR A 63 15.21 -8.98 -3.97
CA THR A 63 16.10 -10.13 -4.09
C THR A 63 17.35 -9.98 -3.21
N GLY A 64 17.94 -11.10 -2.78
CA GLY A 64 19.22 -11.10 -2.08
C GLY A 64 19.23 -10.51 -0.66
N LEU A 65 18.07 -10.32 -0.03
CA LEU A 65 17.98 -9.74 1.31
C LEU A 65 18.75 -10.55 2.36
N ASN A 66 19.55 -9.85 3.17
CA ASN A 66 19.95 -10.33 4.47
C ASN A 66 18.90 -9.87 5.51
N ALA A 67 18.02 -10.78 5.93
CA ALA A 67 16.91 -10.44 6.83
C ALA A 67 17.37 -9.81 8.16
N SER A 68 18.59 -10.08 8.62
CA SER A 68 19.15 -9.46 9.82
C SER A 68 19.61 -8.00 9.62
N GLU A 69 19.80 -7.55 8.38
CA GLU A 69 20.16 -6.16 8.07
C GLU A 69 18.93 -5.29 7.77
N VAL A 70 17.78 -5.91 7.49
CA VAL A 70 16.55 -5.18 7.20
C VAL A 70 16.07 -4.43 8.45
N THR A 71 16.07 -3.11 8.36
CA THR A 71 15.52 -2.20 9.39
C THR A 71 14.16 -1.64 8.98
N ARG A 72 13.83 -1.68 7.68
CA ARG A 72 12.54 -1.22 7.14
C ARG A 72 11.97 -2.14 6.08
N ALA A 73 10.67 -2.38 6.16
CA ALA A 73 9.90 -3.09 5.15
C ALA A 73 8.83 -2.20 4.54
N VAL A 74 8.62 -2.30 3.22
CA VAL A 74 7.63 -1.54 2.47
C VAL A 74 6.75 -2.52 1.68
N ILE A 75 5.51 -2.70 2.12
CA ILE A 75 4.48 -3.45 1.42
C ILE A 75 3.78 -2.50 0.45
N ILE A 76 4.09 -2.60 -0.83
CA ILE A 76 3.57 -1.77 -1.92
C ILE A 76 2.32 -2.41 -2.53
N LEU A 77 1.18 -1.74 -2.38
CA LEU A 77 -0.12 -2.13 -2.91
C LEU A 77 -0.36 -1.49 -4.28
N HIS A 78 -0.68 -2.32 -5.26
CA HIS A 78 -0.81 -1.89 -6.64
C HIS A 78 -2.03 -1.00 -6.92
N GLY A 79 -1.99 -0.33 -8.07
CA GLY A 79 -3.11 0.43 -8.61
C GLY A 79 -4.30 -0.44 -9.05
N LYS A 80 -5.32 0.20 -9.65
CA LYS A 80 -6.53 -0.51 -10.13
C LYS A 80 -6.20 -1.52 -11.24
N GLU A 81 -5.07 -1.32 -11.92
CA GLU A 81 -4.60 -2.12 -13.05
C GLU A 81 -4.15 -3.52 -12.65
N ARG A 82 -3.99 -3.83 -11.35
CA ARG A 82 -3.51 -5.14 -10.85
C ARG A 82 -2.07 -5.49 -11.26
N THR A 83 -1.28 -4.47 -11.56
CA THR A 83 0.12 -4.59 -11.97
C THR A 83 1.07 -4.45 -10.78
N CYS A 84 1.11 -5.45 -9.90
CA CYS A 84 2.02 -5.48 -8.73
C CYS A 84 3.50 -5.31 -9.11
N TRP A 85 3.92 -5.83 -10.26
CA TRP A 85 5.29 -5.63 -10.77
C TRP A 85 5.58 -4.16 -11.07
N THR A 86 4.62 -3.41 -11.61
CA THR A 86 4.79 -1.99 -11.93
C THR A 86 4.96 -1.16 -10.68
N ASP A 87 4.09 -1.36 -9.68
CA ASP A 87 4.18 -0.60 -8.44
C ASP A 87 5.43 -0.99 -7.63
N TRP A 88 5.85 -2.27 -7.66
CA TRP A 88 7.13 -2.70 -7.09
C TRP A 88 8.32 -2.02 -7.81
N ASN A 89 8.35 -2.05 -9.15
CA ASN A 89 9.42 -1.46 -9.95
C ASN A 89 9.51 0.07 -9.77
N ALA A 90 8.36 0.75 -9.66
CA ALA A 90 8.30 2.17 -9.35
C ALA A 90 8.90 2.49 -7.98
N ALA A 91 8.56 1.72 -6.94
CA ALA A 91 9.15 1.87 -5.61
C ALA A 91 10.66 1.58 -5.65
N ASN A 92 11.08 0.59 -6.42
CA ASN A 92 12.47 0.21 -6.59
C ASN A 92 13.32 1.31 -7.25
N ASN A 93 12.80 1.93 -8.31
CA ASN A 93 13.41 3.08 -8.98
C ASN A 93 13.46 4.32 -8.09
N ALA A 94 12.40 4.56 -7.31
CA ALA A 94 12.39 5.62 -6.31
C ALA A 94 13.48 5.40 -5.24
N LEU A 95 13.66 4.15 -4.78
CA LEU A 95 14.71 3.80 -3.83
C LEU A 95 16.11 3.99 -4.44
N TYR A 96 16.34 3.62 -5.71
CA TYR A 96 17.62 3.89 -6.38
C TYR A 96 17.98 5.37 -6.40
N ASN A 97 17.01 6.22 -6.75
CA ASN A 97 17.24 7.67 -6.75
C ASN A 97 17.49 8.18 -5.33
N ALA A 98 16.71 7.69 -4.35
CA ALA A 98 16.85 8.08 -2.95
C ALA A 98 18.23 7.74 -2.38
N THR A 99 18.75 6.54 -2.64
CA THR A 99 20.08 6.13 -2.14
C THR A 99 21.23 6.84 -2.86
N TYR A 100 21.03 7.20 -4.13
CA TYR A 100 21.97 8.05 -4.87
C TYR A 100 22.03 9.47 -4.31
N ASP A 101 20.86 10.06 -4.01
CA ASP A 101 20.74 11.44 -3.54
C ASP A 101 21.07 11.59 -2.04
N ASP A 102 20.85 10.55 -1.23
CA ASP A 102 20.98 10.54 0.22
C ASP A 102 21.64 9.25 0.70
N SER A 103 22.95 9.33 1.00
CA SER A 103 23.75 8.18 1.44
C SER A 103 23.39 7.68 2.84
N THR A 104 22.40 8.27 3.53
CA THR A 104 21.87 7.72 4.79
C THR A 104 20.76 6.71 4.55
N ILE A 105 20.25 6.60 3.32
CA ILE A 105 19.27 5.60 2.92
C ILE A 105 20.04 4.43 2.33
N GLU A 106 20.23 3.39 3.14
CA GLU A 106 20.93 2.16 2.74
C GLU A 106 19.93 1.18 2.12
N ARG A 107 20.15 0.86 0.84
CA ARG A 107 19.23 0.02 0.06
C ARG A 107 19.13 -1.40 0.62
N ASP A 108 20.23 -1.94 1.13
CA ASP A 108 20.31 -3.30 1.67
C ASP A 108 19.54 -3.45 3.00
N GLU A 109 19.24 -2.34 3.68
CA GLU A 109 18.42 -2.33 4.90
C GLU A 109 16.90 -2.25 4.61
N ILE A 110 16.51 -2.12 3.35
CA ILE A 110 15.11 -1.88 2.94
C ILE A 110 14.59 -3.05 2.10
N SER A 111 13.56 -3.72 2.63
CA SER A 111 12.79 -4.73 1.90
C SER A 111 11.56 -4.10 1.25
N ILE A 112 11.40 -4.26 -0.07
CA ILE A 112 10.16 -3.92 -0.80
C ILE A 112 9.45 -5.22 -1.13
N LEU A 113 8.18 -5.34 -0.75
CA LEU A 113 7.31 -6.45 -1.11
C LEU A 113 6.04 -5.93 -1.78
N SER A 114 5.58 -6.57 -2.85
CA SER A 114 4.30 -6.23 -3.48
C SER A 114 3.44 -7.48 -3.67
N PRO A 115 2.29 -7.57 -2.97
CA PRO A 115 1.33 -8.63 -3.20
C PRO A 115 0.48 -8.37 -4.46
N CYS A 116 0.20 -9.42 -5.21
CA CYS A 116 -0.55 -9.35 -6.46
C CYS A 116 -2.00 -9.82 -6.26
N PHE A 117 -2.91 -8.89 -5.96
CA PHE A 117 -4.35 -9.17 -5.80
C PHE A 117 -5.04 -9.33 -7.16
N PHE A 118 -4.73 -10.45 -7.83
CA PHE A 118 -5.33 -10.84 -9.09
C PHE A 118 -6.82 -11.18 -8.97
N ASP A 119 -7.53 -11.08 -10.08
CA ASP A 119 -8.91 -11.52 -10.22
C ASP A 119 -9.06 -12.66 -11.23
N GLU A 120 -10.30 -13.08 -11.47
CA GLU A 120 -10.63 -14.19 -12.36
C GLU A 120 -10.21 -13.91 -13.82
N ASP A 121 -10.16 -12.64 -14.26
CA ASP A 121 -9.69 -12.34 -15.61
C ASP A 121 -8.20 -12.63 -15.74
N ASP A 122 -7.40 -12.35 -14.71
CA ASP A 122 -5.97 -12.67 -14.69
C ASP A 122 -5.70 -14.18 -14.70
N LEU A 123 -6.62 -14.98 -14.15
CA LEU A 123 -6.57 -16.44 -14.22
C LEU A 123 -6.86 -16.93 -15.64
N GLU A 124 -7.90 -16.39 -16.28
CA GLU A 124 -8.25 -16.73 -17.67
C GLU A 124 -7.16 -16.29 -18.66
N ALA A 125 -6.52 -15.14 -18.42
CA ALA A 125 -5.49 -14.58 -19.28
C ALA A 125 -4.11 -15.25 -19.09
N GLY A 126 -3.76 -15.67 -17.87
CA GLY A 126 -2.57 -16.48 -17.58
C GLY A 126 -1.56 -15.89 -16.59
N ALA A 127 -1.82 -14.72 -15.99
CA ALA A 127 -0.97 -14.18 -14.92
C ALA A 127 -1.23 -14.85 -13.56
N ALA A 128 -2.45 -15.32 -13.31
CA ALA A 128 -2.79 -16.08 -12.10
C ALA A 128 -2.84 -17.60 -12.36
N GLN A 129 -2.77 -18.39 -11.30
CA GLN A 129 -2.76 -19.85 -11.34
C GLN A 129 -3.97 -20.45 -10.63
N ASP A 130 -4.36 -21.65 -11.04
CA ASP A 130 -5.44 -22.40 -10.37
C ASP A 130 -5.05 -22.76 -8.94
N GLY A 131 -6.01 -22.67 -8.01
CA GLY A 131 -5.79 -22.95 -6.59
C GLY A 131 -5.23 -21.78 -5.76
N GLN A 132 -4.84 -20.66 -6.36
CA GLN A 132 -4.38 -19.47 -5.63
C GLN A 132 -5.56 -18.60 -5.16
N LEU A 133 -5.34 -17.75 -4.15
CA LEU A 133 -6.31 -16.73 -3.75
C LEU A 133 -6.57 -15.73 -4.89
N LEU A 134 -7.84 -15.54 -5.26
CA LEU A 134 -8.31 -14.50 -6.18
C LEU A 134 -9.40 -13.66 -5.55
N TRP A 135 -9.61 -12.45 -6.07
CA TRP A 135 -10.67 -11.55 -5.61
C TRP A 135 -11.56 -11.12 -6.76
N GLY A 136 -12.83 -10.81 -6.48
CA GLY A 136 -13.69 -10.19 -7.49
C GLY A 136 -13.16 -8.81 -7.89
N LYS A 137 -13.46 -8.36 -9.12
CA LYS A 137 -12.97 -7.08 -9.69
C LYS A 137 -13.05 -5.93 -8.68
N ARG A 138 -11.89 -5.41 -8.29
CA ARG A 138 -11.73 -4.27 -7.35
C ARG A 138 -12.32 -4.49 -5.95
N THR A 139 -12.66 -5.72 -5.57
CA THR A 139 -13.16 -6.02 -4.22
C THR A 139 -12.01 -6.16 -3.21
N TRP A 140 -10.82 -6.58 -3.67
CA TRP A 140 -9.57 -6.65 -2.89
C TRP A 140 -9.22 -5.33 -2.18
N MET A 141 -9.36 -4.18 -2.85
CA MET A 141 -9.05 -2.87 -2.24
C MET A 141 -10.07 -2.44 -1.16
N SER A 142 -11.03 -3.31 -0.84
CA SER A 142 -12.11 -3.06 0.11
C SER A 142 -12.15 -4.14 1.21
N GLY A 143 -11.15 -5.02 1.32
CA GLY A 143 -11.11 -6.04 2.37
C GLY A 143 -12.17 -7.12 2.21
N HIS A 144 -12.66 -7.33 0.99
CA HIS A 144 -13.62 -8.40 0.72
C HIS A 144 -12.92 -9.77 0.73
N ARG A 145 -13.73 -10.82 0.93
CA ARG A 145 -13.29 -12.21 0.83
C ARG A 145 -12.85 -12.58 -0.59
N ASN A 146 -12.01 -13.59 -0.66
CA ASN A 146 -11.60 -14.25 -1.88
C ASN A 146 -12.82 -14.83 -2.64
N VAL A 147 -12.68 -14.97 -3.95
CA VAL A 147 -13.65 -15.63 -4.85
C VAL A 147 -13.12 -16.97 -5.38
N ALA A 148 -11.82 -17.22 -5.24
CA ALA A 148 -11.18 -18.50 -5.52
C ALA A 148 -10.00 -18.72 -4.54
N PRO A 149 -9.55 -19.97 -4.35
CA PRO A 149 -10.22 -21.20 -4.79
C PRO A 149 -11.46 -21.48 -3.93
N ASP A 150 -12.42 -22.26 -4.45
CA ASP A 150 -13.63 -22.67 -3.69
C ASP A 150 -13.31 -23.45 -2.41
N SER A 151 -12.12 -24.07 -2.33
CA SER A 151 -11.67 -24.79 -1.14
C SER A 151 -11.33 -23.89 0.04
N ILE A 152 -11.15 -22.59 -0.19
CA ILE A 152 -10.85 -21.59 0.83
C ILE A 152 -12.01 -20.59 0.84
N SER A 153 -12.80 -20.62 1.91
CA SER A 153 -13.92 -19.69 2.07
C SER A 153 -13.58 -18.58 3.05
N ASP A 154 -14.09 -17.38 2.78
CA ASP A 154 -14.09 -16.24 3.71
C ASP A 154 -12.69 -15.69 4.06
N PHE A 155 -11.70 -15.84 3.17
CA PHE A 155 -10.36 -15.27 3.36
C PHE A 155 -10.29 -13.84 2.80
N SER A 156 -10.16 -12.83 3.66
CA SER A 156 -10.12 -11.42 3.26
C SER A 156 -8.79 -11.04 2.60
N SER A 157 -8.87 -10.09 1.68
CA SER A 157 -7.70 -9.32 1.22
C SER A 157 -7.00 -8.56 2.36
N PHE A 158 -7.67 -8.30 3.48
CA PHE A 158 -7.04 -7.71 4.67
C PHE A 158 -6.40 -8.77 5.59
N ASP A 159 -6.86 -10.02 5.55
CA ASP A 159 -6.17 -11.15 6.23
C ASP A 159 -4.80 -11.39 5.57
N VAL A 160 -4.71 -11.22 4.23
CA VAL A 160 -3.42 -11.19 3.52
C VAL A 160 -2.50 -10.11 4.08
N LEU A 161 -3.01 -8.89 4.28
CA LEU A 161 -2.18 -7.79 4.79
C LEU A 161 -1.75 -8.01 6.24
N ASP A 162 -2.62 -8.59 7.07
CA ASP A 162 -2.25 -9.02 8.43
C ASP A 162 -1.10 -10.03 8.37
N ALA A 163 -1.19 -11.08 7.55
CA ALA A 163 -0.14 -12.08 7.41
C ALA A 163 1.19 -11.51 6.89
N LEU A 164 1.16 -10.57 5.93
CA LEU A 164 2.36 -9.92 5.41
C LEU A 164 3.00 -8.96 6.43
N VAL A 165 2.18 -8.26 7.22
CA VAL A 165 2.67 -7.44 8.33
C VAL A 165 3.32 -8.33 9.39
N ASP A 166 2.67 -9.42 9.77
CA ASP A 166 3.19 -10.40 10.75
C ASP A 166 4.48 -11.08 10.26
N TYR A 167 4.58 -11.37 8.96
CA TYR A 167 5.80 -11.89 8.34
C TYR A 167 7.00 -10.97 8.60
N TYR A 168 6.83 -9.66 8.39
CA TYR A 168 7.90 -8.70 8.67
C TYR A 168 8.10 -8.48 10.17
N MET A 169 7.03 -8.40 10.96
CA MET A 169 7.13 -8.21 12.42
C MET A 169 7.67 -9.43 13.19
N ASN A 170 7.91 -10.55 12.51
CA ASN A 170 8.56 -11.72 13.10
C ASN A 170 10.03 -11.43 13.45
N THR A 171 10.30 -11.12 14.72
CA THR A 171 11.64 -10.79 15.24
C THR A 171 12.64 -11.94 15.17
N THR A 172 12.21 -13.17 14.93
CA THR A 172 13.14 -14.29 14.65
C THR A 172 13.69 -14.20 13.24
N LEU A 173 12.89 -13.76 12.28
CA LEU A 173 13.29 -13.59 10.89
C LEU A 173 13.95 -12.22 10.65
N TYR A 174 13.34 -11.16 11.18
CA TYR A 174 13.77 -9.77 11.02
C TYR A 174 14.10 -9.13 12.39
N PRO A 175 15.21 -9.52 13.04
CA PRO A 175 15.52 -9.09 14.40
C PRO A 175 15.78 -7.59 14.55
N ASN A 176 16.15 -6.91 13.47
CA ASN A 176 16.49 -5.49 13.47
C ASN A 176 15.43 -4.59 12.84
N LEU A 177 14.28 -5.15 12.42
CA LEU A 177 13.19 -4.38 11.84
C LEU A 177 12.69 -3.32 12.84
N LYS A 178 12.38 -2.15 12.31
CA LYS A 178 11.85 -1.02 13.07
C LYS A 178 10.56 -0.45 12.52
N VAL A 179 10.36 -0.53 11.21
CA VAL A 179 9.19 0.04 10.54
C VAL A 179 8.70 -0.88 9.44
N VAL A 180 7.39 -1.13 9.43
CA VAL A 180 6.67 -1.68 8.28
C VAL A 180 5.81 -0.56 7.70
N VAL A 181 5.88 -0.33 6.39
CA VAL A 181 5.03 0.64 5.69
C VAL A 181 4.08 -0.11 4.78
N VAL A 182 2.77 0.05 4.98
CA VAL A 182 1.74 -0.40 4.02
C VAL A 182 1.38 0.80 3.13
N ALA A 183 1.88 0.77 1.91
CA ALA A 183 1.92 1.91 1.01
C ALA A 183 1.12 1.63 -0.27
N GLY A 184 0.42 2.63 -0.80
CA GLY A 184 -0.20 2.49 -2.11
C GLY A 184 -0.63 3.79 -2.75
N HIS A 185 -0.65 3.79 -4.08
CA HIS A 185 -1.16 4.88 -4.92
C HIS A 185 -2.50 4.49 -5.55
N SER A 186 -3.38 5.46 -5.79
CA SER A 186 -4.66 5.22 -6.45
C SER A 186 -5.53 4.17 -5.72
N ALA A 187 -5.84 3.03 -6.35
CA ALA A 187 -6.53 1.92 -5.70
C ALA A 187 -5.77 1.34 -4.50
N GLY A 188 -4.45 1.22 -4.58
CA GLY A 188 -3.61 0.79 -3.45
C GLY A 188 -3.68 1.79 -2.29
N GLY A 189 -3.79 3.09 -2.58
CA GLY A 189 -4.02 4.12 -1.56
C GLY A 189 -5.38 3.96 -0.88
N GLN A 190 -6.43 3.60 -1.64
CA GLN A 190 -7.73 3.27 -1.05
C GLN A 190 -7.64 2.04 -0.15
N MET A 191 -6.92 1.01 -0.59
CA MET A 191 -6.73 -0.22 0.18
C MET A 191 -5.97 0.05 1.49
N SER A 192 -4.84 0.75 1.41
CA SER A 192 -4.03 1.14 2.57
C SER A 192 -4.85 1.92 3.59
N GLN A 193 -5.63 2.92 3.15
CA GLN A 193 -6.48 3.70 4.06
C GLN A 193 -7.57 2.84 4.74
N ARG A 194 -8.26 2.00 3.96
CA ARG A 194 -9.35 1.16 4.48
C ARG A 194 -8.83 0.08 5.41
N TYR A 195 -7.67 -0.49 5.10
CA TYR A 195 -7.00 -1.45 5.97
C TYR A 195 -6.57 -0.79 7.27
N ALA A 196 -5.95 0.40 7.22
CA ALA A 196 -5.65 1.19 8.41
C ALA A 196 -6.91 1.43 9.26
N ALA A 197 -8.04 1.80 8.67
CA ALA A 197 -9.26 2.03 9.44
C ALA A 197 -9.85 0.77 10.09
N LEU A 198 -9.79 -0.37 9.40
CA LEU A 198 -10.54 -1.56 9.80
C LEU A 198 -9.71 -2.62 10.52
N ARG A 199 -8.38 -2.63 10.35
CA ARG A 199 -7.53 -3.62 10.99
C ARG A 199 -7.61 -3.55 12.52
N ILE A 200 -7.46 -4.71 13.14
CA ILE A 200 -7.39 -4.83 14.59
C ILE A 200 -6.00 -4.33 15.03
N SER A 201 -5.93 -3.66 16.18
CA SER A 201 -4.65 -3.22 16.73
C SER A 201 -3.90 -4.37 17.37
N THR A 202 -2.61 -4.47 17.09
CA THR A 202 -1.68 -5.39 17.75
C THR A 202 -0.68 -4.60 18.59
N GLU A 203 0.16 -5.29 19.36
CA GLU A 203 1.11 -4.66 20.29
C GLU A 203 2.21 -3.85 19.57
N ASN A 204 2.56 -4.20 18.33
CA ASN A 204 3.64 -3.59 17.54
C ASN A 204 3.12 -2.59 16.49
N ASP A 205 1.89 -2.10 16.67
CA ASP A 205 1.25 -1.13 15.77
C ASP A 205 2.00 0.21 15.68
N ASP A 206 2.85 0.52 16.66
CA ASP A 206 3.72 1.69 16.68
C ASP A 206 4.78 1.65 15.56
N GLN A 207 5.17 0.47 15.11
CA GLN A 207 6.08 0.25 13.98
C GLN A 207 5.35 0.25 12.63
N LEU A 208 4.01 0.23 12.61
CA LEU A 208 3.22 0.13 11.38
C LEU A 208 2.78 1.50 10.87
N HIS A 209 3.27 1.85 9.69
CA HIS A 209 3.01 3.11 9.03
C HIS A 209 2.16 2.89 7.77
N PHE A 210 1.35 3.87 7.42
CA PHE A 210 0.54 3.84 6.19
C PHE A 210 0.94 4.99 5.29
N TRP A 211 1.17 4.71 4.00
CA TRP A 211 1.33 5.74 2.98
C TRP A 211 0.20 5.67 1.97
N ILE A 212 -0.59 6.73 1.91
CA ILE A 212 -1.89 6.78 1.23
C ILE A 212 -1.82 7.88 0.17
N ALA A 213 -1.55 7.49 -1.08
CA ALA A 213 -1.34 8.44 -2.17
C ALA A 213 -2.50 8.46 -3.17
N ASN A 214 -3.04 9.66 -3.44
CA ASN A 214 -4.08 9.93 -4.44
C ASN A 214 -5.23 8.88 -4.50
N PRO A 215 -5.86 8.46 -3.39
CA PRO A 215 -6.94 7.49 -3.44
C PRO A 215 -8.10 7.97 -4.31
N ALA A 216 -8.63 7.07 -5.15
CA ALA A 216 -9.77 7.39 -6.00
C ALA A 216 -11.05 7.66 -5.20
N SER A 217 -11.19 7.10 -4.00
CA SER A 217 -12.23 7.47 -3.02
C SER A 217 -11.73 7.16 -1.62
N LEU A 218 -12.21 7.90 -0.63
CA LEU A 218 -11.80 7.73 0.76
C LEU A 218 -12.90 7.02 1.54
N LEU A 219 -12.52 6.31 2.60
CA LEU A 219 -13.41 6.02 3.70
C LEU A 219 -13.64 7.33 4.46
N TRP A 220 -14.81 7.93 4.30
CA TRP A 220 -15.15 9.18 4.97
C TRP A 220 -15.50 8.92 6.43
N LEU A 221 -14.96 9.72 7.35
CA LEU A 221 -15.05 9.44 8.78
C LEU A 221 -16.39 9.91 9.37
N THR A 222 -16.93 11.02 8.89
CA THR A 222 -18.22 11.57 9.33
C THR A 222 -19.37 11.19 8.40
N SER A 223 -20.61 11.45 8.80
CA SER A 223 -21.77 11.35 7.89
C SER A 223 -21.97 12.59 7.02
N ASP A 224 -21.33 13.71 7.34
CA ASP A 224 -21.46 14.92 6.52
C ASP A 224 -20.60 14.80 5.27
N ARG A 225 -21.00 15.53 4.21
CA ARG A 225 -20.30 15.50 2.92
C ARG A 225 -20.05 16.91 2.42
N PRO A 226 -18.86 17.19 1.86
CA PRO A 226 -18.52 18.50 1.30
C PRO A 226 -19.35 18.83 0.05
N VAL A 227 -19.86 17.80 -0.64
CA VAL A 227 -20.78 17.93 -1.78
C VAL A 227 -21.99 17.02 -1.53
N PRO A 228 -22.96 17.44 -0.70
CA PRO A 228 -24.16 16.64 -0.42
C PRO A 228 -24.94 16.29 -1.68
N ASN A 229 -25.53 15.10 -1.71
CA ASN A 229 -26.39 14.64 -2.79
C ASN A 229 -27.50 13.75 -2.22
N ASP A 230 -28.71 14.30 -2.09
CA ASP A 230 -29.87 13.61 -1.49
C ASP A 230 -30.33 12.39 -2.29
N ASP A 231 -30.04 12.34 -3.59
CA ASP A 231 -30.35 11.21 -4.47
C ASP A 231 -29.34 10.07 -4.32
N CYS A 232 -28.14 10.36 -3.80
CA CYS A 232 -27.09 9.36 -3.64
C CYS A 232 -27.31 8.50 -2.37
N LYS A 233 -28.14 7.47 -2.48
CA LYS A 233 -28.40 6.58 -1.33
C LYS A 233 -27.17 5.78 -0.93
N GLY A 234 -27.02 5.58 0.38
CA GLY A 234 -25.96 4.75 0.96
C GLY A 234 -24.55 5.34 0.84
N PHE A 235 -24.42 6.65 0.61
CA PHE A 235 -23.12 7.35 0.57
C PHE A 235 -22.28 7.18 1.84
N ASP A 236 -22.93 6.86 2.96
CA ASP A 236 -22.28 6.64 4.25
C ASP A 236 -22.08 5.16 4.58
N ARG A 237 -22.48 4.24 3.70
CA ARG A 237 -22.15 2.82 3.85
C ARG A 237 -20.68 2.61 3.51
N TYR A 238 -20.06 1.59 4.11
CA TYR A 238 -18.78 1.09 3.66
C TYR A 238 -18.89 0.73 2.16
N LYS A 239 -17.96 1.14 1.30
CA LYS A 239 -16.60 1.64 1.57
C LYS A 239 -16.37 3.16 1.54
N TYR A 240 -17.45 3.95 1.53
CA TYR A 240 -17.38 5.42 1.42
C TYR A 240 -17.67 6.15 2.73
N GLY A 241 -18.15 5.42 3.75
CA GLY A 241 -18.40 5.91 5.09
C GLY A 241 -18.46 4.78 6.10
N LEU A 242 -18.85 5.13 7.33
CA LEU A 242 -18.79 4.24 8.50
C LEU A 242 -20.17 3.82 9.04
N ALA A 243 -21.25 3.94 8.27
CA ALA A 243 -22.60 3.64 8.75
C ALA A 243 -22.89 2.14 8.86
N SER A 244 -22.48 1.33 7.88
CA SER A 244 -22.82 -0.11 7.80
C SER A 244 -22.13 -0.81 6.62
N LYS A 245 -22.43 -2.09 6.40
CA LYS A 245 -21.97 -2.92 5.25
C LYS A 245 -20.45 -3.15 5.19
N TYR A 246 -19.83 -3.22 6.36
CA TYR A 246 -18.44 -3.63 6.53
C TYR A 246 -18.19 -5.02 5.92
N PRO A 247 -16.97 -5.30 5.44
CA PRO A 247 -16.58 -6.64 5.04
C PRO A 247 -16.61 -7.59 6.25
N ALA A 248 -16.67 -8.90 5.99
CA ALA A 248 -16.68 -9.92 7.05
C ALA A 248 -15.54 -9.71 8.06
N TYR A 249 -14.33 -9.46 7.55
CA TYR A 249 -13.13 -9.06 8.28
C TYR A 249 -13.39 -8.08 9.45
N ALA A 250 -14.15 -7.01 9.19
CA ALA A 250 -14.34 -5.94 10.16
C ALA A 250 -15.72 -5.97 10.85
N THR A 251 -16.65 -6.83 10.43
CA THR A 251 -18.06 -6.73 10.82
C THR A 251 -18.26 -6.85 12.33
N ALA A 252 -17.60 -7.83 12.97
CA ALA A 252 -17.71 -8.03 14.42
C ALA A 252 -17.11 -6.83 15.18
N ASN A 253 -15.94 -6.36 14.74
CA ASN A 253 -15.24 -5.27 15.41
C ASN A 253 -15.96 -3.93 15.24
N ALA A 254 -16.42 -3.61 14.04
CA ALA A 254 -17.19 -2.41 13.75
C ALA A 254 -18.51 -2.35 14.53
N ARG A 255 -19.14 -3.50 14.79
CA ARG A 255 -20.34 -3.57 15.65
C ARG A 255 -20.04 -3.20 17.10
N VAL A 256 -18.87 -3.57 17.61
CA VAL A 256 -18.45 -3.29 18.99
C VAL A 256 -17.98 -1.85 19.14
N LEU A 257 -17.12 -1.38 18.23
CA LEU A 257 -16.56 -0.03 18.30
C LEU A 257 -17.56 1.08 17.96
N GLY A 258 -18.49 0.79 17.04
CA GLY A 258 -19.22 1.84 16.33
C GLY A 258 -18.28 2.74 15.52
N ARG A 259 -18.82 3.83 14.98
CA ARG A 259 -18.05 4.81 14.20
C ARG A 259 -16.93 5.43 15.04
N GLU A 260 -17.25 5.85 16.25
CA GLU A 260 -16.35 6.65 17.08
C GLU A 260 -15.14 5.85 17.52
N GLY A 261 -15.32 4.58 17.89
CA GLY A 261 -14.18 3.69 18.19
C GLY A 261 -13.32 3.36 16.96
N ILE A 262 -13.90 3.30 15.75
CA ILE A 262 -13.13 3.15 14.52
C ILE A 262 -12.28 4.41 14.27
N ILE A 263 -12.88 5.60 14.42
CA ILE A 263 -12.18 6.89 14.25
C ILE A 263 -11.07 7.03 15.28
N GLU A 264 -11.33 6.70 16.55
CA GLU A 264 -10.33 6.76 17.63
C GLU A 264 -9.14 5.86 17.31
N ARG A 265 -9.39 4.59 16.93
CA ARG A 265 -8.32 3.68 16.51
C ARG A 265 -7.58 4.22 15.30
N TYR A 266 -8.31 4.69 14.29
CA TYR A 266 -7.74 5.20 13.05
C TYR A 266 -6.81 6.40 13.28
N ASN A 267 -7.24 7.36 14.12
CA ASN A 267 -6.48 8.56 14.47
C ASN A 267 -5.23 8.25 15.33
N GLY A 268 -5.19 7.09 15.99
CA GLY A 268 -4.02 6.61 16.73
C GLY A 268 -2.92 6.00 15.86
N ARG A 269 -3.11 5.89 14.54
CA ARG A 269 -2.14 5.28 13.61
C ARG A 269 -1.19 6.30 13.01
N THR A 270 -0.03 5.84 12.58
CA THR A 270 0.90 6.64 11.77
C THR A 270 0.43 6.67 10.32
N LEU A 271 -0.24 7.75 9.93
CA LEU A 271 -0.89 7.92 8.62
C LEU A 271 -0.18 8.98 7.79
N ASN A 272 0.23 8.67 6.58
CA ASN A 272 0.93 9.63 5.72
C ASN A 272 0.16 9.77 4.41
N TYR A 273 -0.56 10.88 4.27
CA TYR A 273 -1.33 11.18 3.07
C TYR A 273 -0.49 11.97 2.09
N ALA A 274 -0.48 11.56 0.82
CA ALA A 274 0.21 12.27 -0.25
C ALA A 274 -0.74 12.60 -1.41
N TRP A 275 -0.72 13.84 -1.86
CA TRP A 275 -1.62 14.36 -2.90
C TRP A 275 -0.87 15.08 -4.01
N GLY A 276 -0.95 14.57 -5.24
CA GLY A 276 -0.42 15.22 -6.42
C GLY A 276 -1.17 16.53 -6.72
N LEU A 277 -0.48 17.67 -6.70
CA LEU A 277 -1.09 18.99 -6.92
C LEU A 277 -1.60 19.22 -8.36
N LYS A 278 -1.32 18.30 -9.28
CA LYS A 278 -1.87 18.28 -10.64
C LYS A 278 -2.81 17.11 -10.89
N ASP A 279 -3.12 16.30 -9.87
CA ASP A 279 -4.02 15.16 -9.99
C ASP A 279 -5.51 15.59 -9.96
N ASN A 280 -5.96 16.11 -11.09
CA ASN A 280 -7.33 16.55 -11.29
C ASN A 280 -8.20 15.51 -12.00
N GLY A 281 -7.77 14.23 -12.04
CA GLY A 281 -8.58 13.16 -12.60
C GLY A 281 -9.77 12.82 -11.71
N ASP A 282 -10.86 12.33 -12.32
CA ASP A 282 -12.13 12.09 -11.63
C ASP A 282 -12.07 10.91 -10.64
N GLY A 283 -11.18 9.95 -10.88
CA GLY A 283 -11.04 8.76 -10.06
C GLY A 283 -12.31 7.92 -10.02
N ASP A 284 -12.85 7.74 -8.82
CA ASP A 284 -14.12 7.04 -8.60
C ASP A 284 -15.32 7.94 -8.96
N THR A 285 -16.04 7.63 -10.03
CA THR A 285 -17.18 8.43 -10.50
C THR A 285 -18.53 8.01 -9.92
N ARG A 286 -18.56 7.00 -9.03
CA ARG A 286 -19.82 6.62 -8.37
C ARG A 286 -20.31 7.76 -7.48
N CYS A 287 -21.63 7.94 -7.37
CA CYS A 287 -22.22 9.10 -6.68
C CYS A 287 -21.69 9.24 -5.25
N GLN A 288 -21.42 8.13 -4.56
CA GLN A 288 -20.94 8.13 -3.18
C GLN A 288 -19.55 8.78 -3.09
N ALA A 289 -18.64 8.47 -4.00
CA ALA A 289 -17.33 9.11 -4.09
C ALA A 289 -17.44 10.58 -4.54
N MET A 290 -18.38 10.90 -5.43
CA MET A 290 -18.62 12.27 -5.87
C MET A 290 -19.07 13.19 -4.73
N THR A 291 -19.72 12.64 -3.69
CA THR A 291 -20.05 13.43 -2.49
C THR A 291 -18.82 13.94 -1.73
N GLN A 292 -17.65 13.34 -1.95
CA GLN A 292 -16.37 13.71 -1.34
C GLN A 292 -15.64 14.79 -2.15
N GLY A 293 -16.01 14.99 -3.42
CA GLY A 293 -15.31 15.84 -4.38
C GLY A 293 -15.25 15.20 -5.77
N SER A 294 -15.06 16.03 -6.80
CA SER A 294 -15.11 15.59 -8.21
C SER A 294 -13.78 15.08 -8.76
N THR A 295 -12.66 15.34 -8.10
CA THR A 295 -11.31 14.91 -8.53
C THR A 295 -10.51 14.36 -7.36
N HIS A 296 -9.44 13.61 -7.64
CA HIS A 296 -8.51 13.12 -6.61
C HIS A 296 -8.06 14.26 -5.67
N LEU A 297 -7.51 15.34 -6.23
CA LEU A 297 -7.03 16.46 -5.45
C LEU A 297 -8.15 17.17 -4.68
N LYS A 298 -9.36 17.30 -5.25
CA LYS A 298 -10.50 17.93 -4.56
C LYS A 298 -10.97 17.08 -3.38
N ARG A 299 -11.02 15.75 -3.54
CA ARG A 299 -11.31 14.80 -2.45
C ARG A 299 -10.28 14.91 -1.33
N GLY A 300 -9.00 14.95 -1.66
CA GLY A 300 -7.94 15.11 -0.67
C GLY A 300 -8.05 16.41 0.13
N LYS A 301 -8.23 17.55 -0.56
CA LYS A 301 -8.45 18.84 0.12
C LYS A 301 -9.66 18.84 1.03
N ASN A 302 -10.77 18.26 0.58
CA ASN A 302 -11.98 18.17 1.39
C ASN A 302 -11.80 17.20 2.57
N PHE A 303 -11.03 16.13 2.43
CA PHE A 303 -10.75 15.19 3.51
C PHE A 303 -9.90 15.83 4.60
N VAL A 304 -8.87 16.59 4.21
CA VAL A 304 -8.06 17.39 5.13
C VAL A 304 -8.92 18.41 5.88
N SER A 305 -9.81 19.12 5.18
CA SER A 305 -10.78 20.03 5.81
C SER A 305 -11.69 19.30 6.82
N MET A 306 -12.17 18.09 6.50
CA MET A 306 -12.96 17.29 7.44
C MET A 306 -12.15 16.93 8.70
N LEU A 307 -10.87 16.57 8.57
CA LEU A 307 -10.01 16.31 9.73
C LEU A 307 -9.83 17.56 10.59
N GLU A 308 -9.60 18.72 9.98
CA GLU A 308 -9.51 20.01 10.68
C GLU A 308 -10.80 20.32 11.47
N ASP A 309 -11.96 20.09 10.86
CA ASP A 309 -13.27 20.29 11.51
C ASP A 309 -13.52 19.29 12.65
N MET A 310 -12.92 18.10 12.60
CA MET A 310 -13.00 17.07 13.64
C MET A 310 -12.09 17.32 14.85
N GLY A 311 -11.36 18.44 14.88
CA GLY A 311 -10.45 18.78 15.97
C GLY A 311 -8.97 18.81 15.58
N GLY A 312 -8.67 18.75 14.28
CA GLY A 312 -7.31 18.86 13.73
C GLY A 312 -6.79 17.57 13.09
N ILE A 313 -5.67 17.71 12.37
CA ILE A 313 -4.92 16.56 11.87
C ILE A 313 -4.42 15.74 13.06
N PRO A 314 -4.65 14.41 13.11
CA PRO A 314 -4.17 13.58 14.21
C PRO A 314 -2.64 13.66 14.36
N ASN A 315 -2.13 13.52 15.59
CA ASN A 315 -0.71 13.79 15.91
C ASN A 315 0.30 12.98 15.08
N LEU A 316 -0.03 11.74 14.73
CA LEU A 316 0.83 10.86 13.94
C LEU A 316 0.49 10.90 12.44
N THR A 317 -0.33 11.85 12.02
CA THR A 317 -0.76 12.02 10.63
C THR A 317 -0.01 13.14 9.93
N THR A 318 0.51 12.87 8.73
CA THR A 318 1.12 13.87 7.85
C THR A 318 0.31 14.06 6.57
N ILE A 319 0.31 15.28 6.05
CA ILE A 319 -0.37 15.67 4.81
C ILE A 319 0.65 16.32 3.86
N ASP A 320 1.02 15.59 2.82
CA ASP A 320 2.00 16.01 1.83
C ASP A 320 1.34 16.41 0.50
N TRP A 321 1.62 17.62 0.04
CA TRP A 321 1.13 18.15 -1.24
C TRP A 321 2.25 18.13 -2.28
N VAL A 322 2.24 17.15 -3.17
CA VAL A 322 3.35 16.88 -4.10
C VAL A 322 3.25 17.81 -5.32
N PRO A 323 4.17 18.78 -5.50
CA PRO A 323 4.10 19.76 -6.57
C PRO A 323 4.32 19.12 -7.93
N LYS A 324 3.59 19.61 -8.95
CA LYS A 324 3.74 19.25 -10.37
C LYS A 324 3.40 17.78 -10.73
N VAL A 325 3.07 16.92 -9.76
CA VAL A 325 2.72 15.51 -9.99
C VAL A 325 1.20 15.34 -10.22
N ARG A 326 0.85 14.50 -11.21
CA ARG A 326 -0.53 14.10 -11.57
C ARG A 326 -0.86 12.75 -10.91
N HIS A 327 -1.74 11.96 -11.53
CA HIS A 327 -2.04 10.58 -11.13
C HIS A 327 -0.95 9.61 -11.63
N ASP A 328 0.24 9.70 -11.06
CA ASP A 328 1.45 9.04 -11.57
C ASP A 328 2.18 8.34 -10.41
N THR A 329 2.11 7.00 -10.38
CA THR A 329 2.66 6.17 -9.29
C THR A 329 4.15 6.45 -9.08
N GLU A 330 4.94 6.40 -10.16
CA GLU A 330 6.39 6.53 -10.11
C GLU A 330 6.79 7.91 -9.59
N LYS A 331 6.18 8.98 -10.11
CA LYS A 331 6.48 10.33 -9.64
C LYS A 331 6.03 10.61 -8.20
N MET A 332 4.98 9.95 -7.73
CA MET A 332 4.54 10.08 -6.34
C MET A 332 5.54 9.40 -5.40
N MET A 333 5.99 8.18 -5.73
CA MET A 333 6.95 7.43 -4.92
C MET A 333 8.34 8.08 -4.92
N ALA A 334 8.80 8.58 -6.08
CA ALA A 334 10.09 9.25 -6.23
C ALA A 334 10.11 10.72 -5.78
N SER A 335 8.97 11.27 -5.31
CA SER A 335 8.95 12.63 -4.76
C SER A 335 9.62 12.69 -3.39
N ASP A 336 10.06 13.87 -2.95
CA ASP A 336 10.65 14.06 -1.61
C ASP A 336 9.77 13.48 -0.49
N ALA A 337 8.45 13.72 -0.58
CA ALA A 337 7.48 13.18 0.36
C ALA A 337 7.32 11.66 0.26
N GLY A 338 7.35 11.10 -0.96
CA GLY A 338 7.35 9.65 -1.16
C GLY A 338 8.59 9.00 -0.54
N VAL A 339 9.77 9.49 -0.89
CA VAL A 339 11.06 8.99 -0.38
C VAL A 339 11.13 9.07 1.14
N ASP A 340 10.68 10.19 1.73
CA ASP A 340 10.64 10.36 3.18
C ASP A 340 9.83 9.26 3.88
N LYS A 341 8.60 9.01 3.40
CA LYS A 341 7.69 8.07 4.07
C LYS A 341 7.96 6.61 3.73
N LEU A 342 8.50 6.33 2.54
CA LEU A 342 8.79 4.98 2.09
C LEU A 342 10.17 4.50 2.54
N PHE A 343 11.21 5.34 2.52
CA PHE A 343 12.60 4.88 2.64
C PHE A 343 13.40 5.49 3.81
N ARG A 344 13.09 6.70 4.29
CA ARG A 344 13.78 7.26 5.47
C ARG A 344 13.35 6.66 6.82
N TYR A 345 14.30 6.11 7.55
CA TYR A 345 14.11 5.70 8.93
C TYR A 345 13.86 6.92 9.83
N MET A 346 12.65 7.02 10.39
CA MET A 346 12.30 7.98 11.44
C MET A 346 12.34 7.25 12.78
N GLY A 347 13.49 6.71 13.18
CA GLY A 347 13.68 6.34 14.58
C GLY A 347 13.51 7.60 15.40
N ASN A 348 12.66 7.57 16.43
CA ASN A 348 12.39 8.70 17.33
C ASN A 348 13.66 9.53 17.56
N SER A 349 13.77 10.68 16.89
CA SER A 349 14.77 11.67 17.23
C SER A 349 14.30 12.32 18.53
N THR A 350 14.63 11.70 19.65
CA THR A 350 14.53 12.34 20.96
C THR A 350 15.63 13.39 21.18
N ASP A 351 16.40 13.75 20.14
CA ASP A 351 17.41 14.81 20.20
C ASP A 351 17.09 15.93 19.20
N ALA A 352 16.25 16.88 19.64
CA ALA A 352 16.26 18.27 19.19
C ALA A 352 15.76 19.19 20.32
#